data_AF-A0A8T6RIC5-F1
#
_entry.id   AF-A0A8T6RIC5-F1
#
_cell.length_a   1.000
_cell.length_b   1.000
_cell.length_c   1.000
_cell.angle_alpha   90.00
_cell.angle_beta   90.00
_cell.angle_gamma   90.00
#
_symmetry.space_group_name_H-M   'P 1'
#
loop_
_entity.id
_entity.type
_entity.pdbx_description
1 polymer ?
#
loop_
_entity_poly.entity_id
_entity_poly.type
_entity_poly.pdbx_seq_one_letter_code
_entity_poly.pdbx_strand_id
1 'polypeptide(L)'
;MPKEKIDKEDFVKRVYENVNEMKIPLIDERVYNKAVIGKTAVTVTFKYEGDDSVIKGFLGLADYYHTVVIRKEYAFFIPWSNTIFELIC
;
A
#
# COMPACT_ATOMS: atom_id res chain seq x y z
N MET A 1 2.07 -2.92 -26.26
CA MET A 1 1.33 -4.02 -25.63
C MET A 1 0.14 -3.41 -24.93
N PRO A 2 -1.11 -3.86 -25.17
CA PRO A 2 -2.24 -3.39 -24.37
C PRO A 2 -1.98 -3.78 -22.91
N LYS A 3 -2.01 -2.81 -21.99
CA LYS A 3 -1.90 -3.08 -20.55
C LYS A 3 -3.11 -3.93 -20.17
N GLU A 4 -2.87 -5.18 -19.78
CA GLU A 4 -3.90 -6.05 -19.23
C GLU A 4 -4.58 -5.32 -18.09
N LYS A 5 -5.92 -5.30 -18.08
CA LYS A 5 -6.68 -4.59 -17.05
C LYS A 5 -6.44 -5.31 -15.73
N ILE A 6 -5.77 -4.65 -14.79
CA ILE A 6 -5.52 -5.21 -13.46
C ILE A 6 -6.86 -5.38 -12.74
N ASP A 7 -7.11 -6.58 -12.25
CA ASP A 7 -8.20 -6.85 -11.32
C ASP A 7 -7.83 -6.26 -9.94
N LYS A 8 -8.68 -5.36 -9.45
CA LYS A 8 -8.42 -4.64 -8.20
C LYS A 8 -8.49 -5.56 -6.97
N GLU A 9 -9.31 -6.61 -7.00
CA GLU A 9 -9.40 -7.57 -5.90
C GLU A 9 -8.16 -8.47 -5.87
N ASP A 10 -7.66 -8.88 -7.04
CA ASP A 10 -6.39 -9.63 -7.12
C ASP A 10 -5.21 -8.77 -6.66
N PHE A 11 -5.18 -7.49 -7.03
CA PHE A 11 -4.19 -6.54 -6.52
C PHE A 11 -4.22 -6.48 -4.98
N VAL A 12 -5.40 -6.28 -4.38
CA VAL A 12 -5.55 -6.27 -2.92
C VAL A 12 -5.04 -7.58 -2.32
N LYS A 13 -5.46 -8.73 -2.86
CA LYS A 13 -5.05 -10.05 -2.38
C LYS A 13 -3.52 -10.20 -2.38
N ARG A 14 -2.86 -9.80 -3.47
CA ARG A 14 -1.39 -9.84 -3.57
C ARG A 14 -0.71 -8.96 -2.53
N VAL A 15 -1.22 -7.75 -2.28
CA VAL A 15 -0.66 -6.88 -1.23
C VAL A 15 -0.81 -7.55 0.13
N TYR A 16 -1.95 -8.15 0.43
CA TYR A 16 -2.18 -8.90 1.67
C TYR A 16 -1.23 -10.09 1.85
N GLU A 17 -1.00 -10.87 0.80
CA GLU A 17 -0.05 -11.98 0.82
C GLU A 17 1.36 -11.50 1.16
N ASN A 18 1.84 -10.44 0.50
CA ASN A 18 3.17 -9.88 0.75
C ASN A 18 3.28 -9.24 2.14
N VAL A 19 2.26 -8.52 2.60
CA VAL A 19 2.22 -7.93 3.96
C VAL A 19 2.37 -9.01 5.02
N ASN A 20 1.65 -10.12 4.87
CA ASN A 20 1.71 -11.25 5.80
C ASN A 20 3.08 -11.95 5.78
N GLU A 21 3.65 -12.18 4.59
CA GLU A 21 4.99 -12.76 4.41
C GLU A 21 6.06 -11.91 5.11
N MET A 22 5.99 -10.58 4.92
CA MET A 22 6.92 -9.62 5.50
C MET A 22 6.61 -9.27 6.97
N LYS A 23 5.49 -9.76 7.52
CA LYS A 23 5.00 -9.47 8.88
C LYS A 23 4.82 -7.98 9.18
N ILE A 24 4.41 -7.21 8.17
CA ILE A 24 4.18 -5.77 8.31
C ILE A 24 2.80 -5.54 8.95
N PRO A 25 2.66 -4.64 9.94
CA PRO A 25 1.36 -4.30 10.48
C PRO A 25 0.49 -3.59 9.43
N LEU A 26 -0.72 -4.11 9.20
CA LEU A 26 -1.70 -3.51 8.29
C LEU A 26 -2.98 -3.14 9.03
N ILE A 27 -3.44 -1.91 8.80
CA ILE A 27 -4.70 -1.36 9.28
C ILE A 27 -5.68 -1.31 8.11
N ASP A 28 -6.71 -2.15 8.14
CA ASP A 28 -7.80 -2.12 7.15
C ASP A 28 -8.94 -1.22 7.65
N GLU A 29 -9.39 -0.28 6.82
CA GLU A 29 -10.51 0.60 7.11
C GLU A 29 -11.80 -0.16 7.49
N ARG A 30 -12.01 -1.36 6.95
CA ARG A 30 -13.18 -2.21 7.28
C ARG A 30 -13.19 -2.61 8.76
N VAL A 31 -12.02 -2.67 9.39
CA VAL A 31 -11.85 -2.96 10.81
C VAL A 31 -11.78 -1.66 11.63
N TYR A 32 -11.09 -0.65 11.09
CA TYR A 32 -10.88 0.65 11.74
C TYR A 32 -11.43 1.79 10.89
N ASN A 33 -12.75 1.92 10.86
CA ASN A 33 -13.50 2.95 10.11
C ASN A 33 -13.11 4.42 10.46
N LYS A 34 -12.26 4.63 11.48
CA LYS A 34 -11.77 5.94 11.93
C LYS A 34 -10.30 6.21 11.60
N ALA A 35 -9.65 5.36 10.80
CA ALA A 35 -8.26 5.59 10.37
C ALA A 35 -8.21 6.74 9.33
N VAL A 36 -7.88 7.94 9.82
CA VAL A 36 -7.73 9.13 8.97
C VAL A 36 -6.26 9.30 8.60
N ILE A 37 -6.00 9.49 7.32
CA ILE A 37 -4.69 9.87 6.81
C ILE A 37 -4.69 11.40 6.72
N GLY A 38 -3.80 12.06 7.47
CA GLY A 38 -3.69 13.51 7.48
C GLY A 38 -3.19 14.07 6.15
N LYS A 39 -3.29 15.39 5.97
CA LYS A 39 -2.64 16.06 4.84
C LYS A 39 -1.12 16.09 5.07
N THR A 40 -0.36 15.84 4.02
CA THR A 40 1.10 15.84 4.04
C THR A 40 1.66 16.83 3.01
N ALA A 41 2.94 17.18 3.15
CA ALA A 41 3.63 18.06 2.21
C ALA A 41 4.05 17.32 0.92
N VAL A 42 4.34 16.01 1.02
CA VAL A 42 4.84 15.20 -0.10
C VAL A 42 4.07 13.89 -0.22
N THR A 43 3.63 13.57 -1.44
CA THR A 43 3.05 12.26 -1.77
C THR A 43 3.91 11.58 -2.82
N VAL A 44 4.23 10.31 -2.61
CA VAL A 44 4.98 9.46 -3.55
C VAL A 44 4.11 8.29 -3.94
N THR A 45 3.76 8.18 -5.22
CA THR A 45 2.85 7.15 -5.72
C THR A 45 3.61 6.02 -6.42
N PHE A 46 3.39 4.80 -5.96
CA PHE A 46 3.76 3.54 -6.56
C PHE A 46 2.57 3.02 -7.36
N LYS A 47 2.79 2.75 -8.65
CA LYS A 47 1.74 2.21 -9.51
C LYS A 47 2.04 0.76 -9.84
N TYR A 48 1.18 -0.13 -9.34
CA TYR A 48 1.21 -1.54 -9.69
C TYR A 48 0.69 -1.72 -11.12
N GLU A 49 1.52 -2.30 -11.99
CA GLU A 49 1.15 -2.62 -13.37
C GLU A 49 1.31 -4.12 -13.68
N GLY A 50 1.07 -4.97 -12.66
CA GLY A 50 1.23 -6.43 -12.75
C GLY A 50 2.58 -6.95 -12.26
N ASP A 51 3.45 -6.08 -11.76
CA ASP A 51 4.78 -6.42 -11.24
C ASP A 51 4.82 -6.34 -9.70
N ASP A 52 4.98 -7.51 -9.06
CA ASP A 52 5.05 -7.62 -7.60
C ASP A 52 6.29 -6.98 -6.99
N SER A 53 7.32 -6.68 -7.81
CA SER A 53 8.48 -5.91 -7.33
C SER A 53 8.07 -4.52 -6.82
N VAL A 54 7.00 -3.93 -7.38
CA VAL A 54 6.45 -2.64 -6.94
C VAL A 54 5.82 -2.76 -5.56
N ILE A 55 5.05 -3.84 -5.32
CA ILE A 55 4.45 -4.13 -4.02
C ILE A 55 5.55 -4.34 -2.98
N LYS A 56 6.54 -5.18 -3.29
CA LYS A 56 7.65 -5.47 -2.38
C LYS A 56 8.50 -4.24 -2.08
N GLY A 57 8.75 -3.38 -3.08
CA GLY A 57 9.46 -2.12 -2.89
C GLY A 57 8.70 -1.17 -1.97
N PHE A 58 7.39 -1.01 -2.20
CA PHE A 58 6.52 -0.21 -1.33
C PHE A 58 6.51 -0.74 0.11
N LEU A 59 6.27 -2.05 0.29
CA LEU A 59 6.23 -2.67 1.61
C LEU A 59 7.59 -2.69 2.32
N GLY A 60 8.69 -2.78 1.58
CA GLY A 60 10.04 -2.65 2.11
C GLY A 60 10.28 -1.29 2.78
N LEU A 61 9.62 -0.22 2.34
CA LEU A 61 9.67 1.07 3.04
C LEU A 61 8.95 1.01 4.39
N ALA A 62 7.82 0.30 4.48
CA ALA A 62 7.10 0.15 5.75
C ALA A 62 7.95 -0.61 6.78
N ASP A 63 8.60 -1.68 6.35
CA ASP A 63 9.51 -2.47 7.19
C ASP A 63 10.74 -1.64 7.60
N TYR A 64 11.38 -0.96 6.64
CA TYR A 64 12.56 -0.12 6.89
C TYR A 64 12.29 1.03 7.88
N TYR A 65 11.16 1.71 7.76
CA TYR A 65 10.77 2.80 8.67
C TYR A 65 10.08 2.30 9.95
N HIS A 66 9.91 0.99 10.12
CA HIS A 66 9.19 0.37 11.24
C HIS A 66 7.81 1.01 11.47
N THR A 67 7.05 1.19 10.40
CA THR A 67 5.74 1.85 10.39
C THR A 67 4.65 0.88 9.95
N VAL A 68 3.42 1.39 9.83
CA VAL A 68 2.23 0.62 9.47
C VAL A 68 1.81 0.89 8.02
N VAL A 69 1.14 -0.09 7.41
CA VAL A 69 0.42 0.08 6.15
C VAL A 69 -1.05 0.31 6.45
N ILE A 70 -1.67 1.29 5.78
CA ILE A 70 -3.10 1.58 5.91
C ILE A 70 -3.77 1.28 4.58
N ARG A 71 -4.82 0.45 4.57
CA ARG A 71 -5.64 0.21 3.38
C ARG A 71 -6.84 1.16 3.37
N LYS A 72 -7.08 1.80 2.22
CA LYS A 72 -8.37 2.43 1.88
C LYS A 72 -8.83 2.00 0.51
N GLU A 73 -10.00 1.41 0.42
CA GLU A 73 -10.58 0.80 -0.78
C GLU A 73 -9.57 -0.15 -1.47
N TYR A 74 -9.06 0.29 -2.63
CA TYR A 74 -8.10 -0.39 -3.50
C TYR A 74 -6.75 0.33 -3.53
N ALA A 75 -6.42 1.05 -2.44
CA ALA A 75 -5.17 1.76 -2.27
C ALA A 75 -4.55 1.45 -0.90
N PHE A 76 -3.22 1.52 -0.84
CA PHE A 76 -2.45 1.27 0.37
C PHE A 76 -1.52 2.44 0.64
N PHE A 77 -1.35 2.79 1.90
CA PHE A 77 -0.64 3.99 2.30
C PHE A 77 0.37 3.67 3.40
N ILE A 78 1.56 4.27 3.30
CA ILE A 78 2.54 4.29 4.37
C ILE A 78 2.73 5.76 4.76
N PRO A 79 2.26 6.16 5.96
CA PRO A 79 2.59 7.46 6.51
C PRO A 79 4.00 7.42 7.11
N TRP A 80 4.83 8.39 6.73
CA TRP A 80 6.15 8.58 7.33
C TRP A 80 6.59 10.04 7.31
N SER A 81 6.81 10.61 8.50
CA SER A 81 7.22 12.02 8.66
C SER A 81 6.28 12.96 7.88
N ASN A 82 6.81 13.81 6.99
CA ASN A 82 6.06 14.71 6.10
C ASN A 82 5.84 14.11 4.70
N THR A 83 5.81 12.78 4.58
CA THR A 83 5.57 12.05 3.34
C THR A 83 4.49 11.00 3.49
N ILE A 84 3.65 10.84 2.48
CA ILE A 84 2.79 9.66 2.33
C ILE A 84 3.26 8.91 1.09
N PHE A 85 3.61 7.64 1.27
CA PHE A 85 3.76 6.73 0.15
C PHE A 85 2.41 6.09 -0.12
N GLU A 86 2.00 6.06 -1.37
CA GLU A 86 0.72 5.51 -1.81
C GLU A 86 0.98 4.42 -2.85
N LEU A 87 0.28 3.31 -2.75
CA LEU A 87 0.31 2.20 -3.71
C LEU A 87 -1.09 2.02 -4.30
N ILE A 88 -1.18 2.09 -5.63
CA ILE A 88 -2.43 1.97 -6.42
C ILE A 88 -2.24 1.05 -7.63
N CYS A 89 -3.34 0.54 -8.19
CA CYS A 89 -3.37 -0.20 -9.47
C CYS A 89 -4.23 0.51 -10.53
#